data_AF-A0A0D6B6A3-F1
#
_entry.id   AF-A0A0D6B6A3-F1
#
_cell.length_a   1.000
_cell.length_b   1.000
_cell.length_c   1.000
_cell.angle_alpha   90.00
_cell.angle_beta   90.00
_cell.angle_gamma   90.00
#
_symmetry.space_group_name_H-M   'P 1'
#
loop_
_entity.id
_entity.type
_entity.pdbx_description
1 polymer ?
#
loop_
_entity_poly.entity_id
_entity_poly.type
_entity_poly.pdbx_seq_one_letter_code
_entity_poly.pdbx_strand_id
1 'polypeptide(L)'
;MVGFIDDQRGKHGVEPICRVLPIAPSTYYDHLAKRADPARLSDRARRDAVLRPEIERVFEENWRVYGVRKVWRQLDREGFDVARCTVARLMKGMRVSDLLCMIDPVHASTKGSMHDDLQGTSGRTS
;
A
#
# COMPACT_ATOMS: atom_id res chain seq x y z
N MET A 1 17.19 5.27 -6.74
CA MET A 1 18.29 4.70 -7.54
C MET A 1 17.97 4.72 -9.03
N VAL A 2 16.90 4.06 -9.48
CA VAL A 2 16.53 4.01 -10.91
C VAL A 2 16.20 5.40 -11.50
N GLY A 3 15.61 6.30 -10.72
CA GLY A 3 15.35 7.68 -11.15
C GLY A 3 16.61 8.46 -11.56
N PHE A 4 17.72 8.29 -10.82
CA PHE A 4 18.99 8.94 -11.17
C PHE A 4 19.55 8.42 -12.51
N ILE A 5 19.41 7.11 -12.78
CA ILE A 5 19.81 6.52 -14.06
C ILE A 5 18.90 7.04 -15.18
N ASP A 6 17.59 7.15 -14.93
CA ASP A 6 16.62 7.72 -15.87
C ASP A 6 16.95 9.18 -16.24
N ASP A 7 17.38 9.99 -15.27
CA ASP A 7 17.73 11.40 -15.47
C ASP A 7 19.03 11.60 -16.25
N GLN A 8 19.99 10.67 -16.11
CA GLN A 8 21.33 10.78 -16.69
C GLN A 8 21.52 9.95 -17.97
N ARG A 9 20.64 8.99 -18.27
CA ARG A 9 20.77 8.09 -19.44
C ARG A 9 20.87 8.83 -20.77
N GLY A 10 20.22 9.99 -20.91
CA GLY A 10 20.25 10.79 -22.14
C GLY A 10 21.59 11.47 -22.41
N LYS A 11 22.41 11.68 -21.37
CA LYS A 11 23.72 12.34 -21.46
C LYS A 11 24.88 11.35 -21.52
N HIS A 12 24.77 10.26 -20.77
CA HIS A 12 25.90 9.34 -20.54
C HIS A 12 25.64 7.90 -20.98
N GLY A 13 24.41 7.54 -21.36
CA GLY A 13 24.02 6.15 -21.57
C GLY A 13 23.94 5.36 -20.25
N VAL A 14 23.26 4.22 -20.27
CA VAL A 14 22.96 3.44 -19.04
C VAL A 14 24.20 2.72 -18.52
N GLU A 15 24.99 2.10 -19.39
CA GLU A 15 26.15 1.28 -19.00
C GLU A 15 27.26 2.05 -18.26
N PRO A 16 27.64 3.28 -18.67
CA PRO A 16 28.63 4.06 -17.93
C PRO A 16 28.15 4.43 -16.52
N ILE A 17 26.87 4.74 -16.35
CA ILE A 17 26.28 5.07 -15.05
C ILE A 17 26.23 3.82 -14.16
N CYS A 18 25.78 2.69 -14.72
CA CYS A 18 25.72 1.40 -14.04
C CYS A 18 27.10 0.92 -13.55
N ARG A 19 28.17 1.21 -14.30
CA ARG A 19 29.55 0.91 -13.92
C ARG A 19 30.02 1.70 -12.70
N VAL A 20 29.61 2.97 -12.58
CA VAL A 20 29.98 3.84 -11.45
C VAL A 20 29.15 3.55 -10.19
N LEU A 21 27.91 3.10 -10.35
CA LEU A 21 26.98 2.79 -9.26
C LEU A 21 27.01 1.32 -8.78
N PRO A 22 28.09 0.57 -9.05
CA PRO A 22 28.14 -0.89 -9.19
C PRO A 22 26.79 -1.64 -9.29
N ILE A 23 25.96 -1.29 -10.27
CA ILE A 23 24.68 -1.97 -10.55
C ILE A 23 24.80 -2.66 -11.91
N ALA A 24 24.36 -3.91 -12.01
CA ALA A 24 24.27 -4.60 -13.30
C ALA A 24 23.22 -3.91 -14.21
N PRO A 25 23.52 -3.65 -15.50
CA PRO A 25 22.56 -3.06 -16.44
C PRO A 25 21.29 -3.90 -16.57
N SER A 26 21.39 -5.23 -16.48
CA SER A 26 20.23 -6.14 -16.45
C SER A 26 19.25 -5.79 -15.33
N THR A 27 19.73 -5.47 -14.13
CA THR A 27 18.90 -5.05 -12.99
C THR A 27 18.13 -3.76 -13.28
N TYR A 28 18.73 -2.82 -14.01
CA TYR A 28 18.06 -1.59 -14.44
C TYR A 28 16.93 -1.89 -15.44
N TYR A 29 17.21 -2.68 -16.47
CA TYR A 29 16.21 -3.06 -17.48
C TYR A 29 15.11 -3.96 -16.90
N ASP A 30 15.42 -4.85 -15.95
CA ASP A 30 14.43 -5.65 -15.23
C ASP A 30 13.48 -4.78 -14.41
N HIS A 31 14.01 -3.75 -13.76
CA HIS A 31 13.19 -2.80 -13.04
C HIS A 31 12.32 -1.96 -13.99
N LEU A 32 12.85 -1.57 -15.15
CA LEU A 32 12.10 -0.87 -16.18
C LEU A 32 10.97 -1.76 -16.75
N ALA A 33 11.26 -3.03 -17.01
CA ALA A 33 10.30 -4.03 -17.46
C ALA A 33 9.17 -4.25 -16.45
N LYS A 34 9.48 -4.34 -15.16
CA LYS A 34 8.48 -4.47 -14.09
C LYS A 34 7.62 -3.22 -13.90
N ARG A 35 8.15 -2.02 -14.23
CA ARG A 35 7.37 -0.76 -14.25
C ARG A 35 6.45 -0.68 -15.46
N ALA A 36 6.92 -1.13 -16.62
CA ALA A 36 6.18 -1.05 -17.89
C ALA A 36 5.07 -2.09 -17.99
N ASP A 37 5.28 -3.29 -17.44
CA ASP A 37 4.33 -4.40 -17.50
C ASP A 37 3.99 -4.94 -16.10
N PRO A 38 2.82 -4.58 -15.56
CA PRO A 38 2.32 -5.11 -14.30
C PRO A 38 2.11 -6.65 -14.32
N ALA A 39 2.01 -7.29 -15.49
CA ALA A 39 1.89 -8.74 -15.60
C ALA A 39 3.23 -9.47 -15.32
N ARG A 40 4.37 -8.77 -15.42
CA ARG A 40 5.70 -9.28 -15.00
C ARG A 40 5.94 -9.16 -13.50
N LEU A 41 5.02 -8.55 -12.76
CA LEU A 41 5.06 -8.53 -11.30
C LEU A 41 4.64 -9.90 -10.77
N SER A 42 5.26 -10.33 -9.66
CA SER A 42 4.82 -11.55 -8.97
C SER A 42 3.36 -11.44 -8.55
N ASP A 43 2.65 -12.56 -8.43
CA ASP A 43 1.24 -12.56 -7.98
C ASP A 43 1.03 -11.87 -6.64
N ARG A 44 2.05 -11.87 -5.78
CA ARG A 44 2.04 -11.09 -4.54
C ARG A 44 2.09 -9.59 -4.81
N ALA A 45 2.99 -9.13 -5.68
CA ALA A 45 3.12 -7.73 -6.02
C ALA A 45 1.89 -7.20 -6.79
N ARG A 46 1.27 -8.02 -7.63
CA ARG A 46 0.00 -7.72 -8.30
C ARG A 46 -1.14 -7.52 -7.28
N ARG A 47 -1.31 -8.46 -6.35
CA ARG A 47 -2.29 -8.32 -5.26
C ARG A 47 -2.01 -7.09 -4.39
N ASP A 48 -0.76 -6.87 -4.02
CA ASP A 48 -0.36 -5.69 -3.26
C ASP A 48 -0.67 -4.38 -4.00
N ALA A 49 -0.50 -4.33 -5.32
CA ALA A 49 -0.82 -3.16 -6.14
C ALA A 49 -2.33 -2.84 -6.15
N VAL A 50 -3.19 -3.87 -6.09
CA VAL A 50 -4.66 -3.71 -5.98
C VAL A 50 -5.07 -3.32 -4.56
N LEU A 51 -4.40 -3.86 -3.54
CA LEU A 51 -4.74 -3.60 -2.13
C LEU A 51 -4.27 -2.23 -1.63
N ARG A 52 -3.18 -1.70 -2.18
CA ARG A 52 -2.64 -0.38 -1.81
C ARG A 52 -3.68 0.75 -1.93
N PRO A 53 -4.34 0.97 -3.07
CA PRO A 53 -5.33 2.05 -3.21
C PRO A 53 -6.51 1.88 -2.25
N GLU A 54 -6.94 0.65 -1.96
CA GLU A 54 -8.05 0.45 -1.01
C GLU A 54 -7.66 0.72 0.44
N ILE A 55 -6.44 0.31 0.83
CA ILE A 55 -5.89 0.67 2.14
C ILE A 55 -5.78 2.20 2.26
N GLU A 56 -5.36 2.89 1.20
CA GLU A 56 -5.23 4.35 1.17
C GLU A 56 -6.61 5.03 1.22
N ARG A 57 -7.58 4.56 0.44
CA ARG A 57 -8.98 5.05 0.47
C ARG A 57 -9.57 4.96 1.87
N VAL A 58 -9.53 3.78 2.49
CA VAL A 58 -10.02 3.58 3.85
C VAL A 58 -9.26 4.44 4.86
N PHE A 59 -7.95 4.65 4.66
CA PHE A 59 -7.15 5.47 5.55
C PHE A 59 -7.50 6.96 5.47
N GLU A 60 -7.68 7.51 4.26
CA GLU A 60 -8.04 8.91 4.03
C GLU A 60 -9.49 9.19 4.43
N GLU A 61 -10.44 8.32 4.10
CA GLU A 61 -11.85 8.45 4.51
C GLU A 61 -12.02 8.49 6.03
N ASN A 62 -11.13 7.81 6.76
CA ASN A 62 -11.11 7.79 8.22
C ASN A 62 -10.17 8.84 8.82
N TRP A 63 -9.91 9.93 8.08
CA TRP A 63 -9.12 11.09 8.52
C TRP A 63 -7.73 10.73 9.04
N ARG A 64 -7.16 9.63 8.52
CA ARG A 64 -5.83 9.15 8.92
C ARG A 64 -5.74 8.72 10.38
N VAL A 65 -6.86 8.60 11.09
CA VAL A 65 -6.93 8.17 12.51
C VAL A 65 -6.80 6.65 12.62
N TYR A 66 -7.11 5.92 11.55
CA TYR A 66 -7.16 4.46 11.57
C TYR A 66 -5.76 3.87 11.40
N GLY A 67 -5.24 3.30 12.48
CA GLY A 67 -4.07 2.41 12.41
C GLY A 67 -4.40 1.05 11.78
N VAL A 68 -3.36 0.24 11.57
CA VAL A 68 -3.40 -1.09 10.90
C VAL A 68 -4.59 -1.96 11.29
N ARG A 69 -4.92 -2.04 12.59
CA ARG A 69 -5.99 -2.93 13.08
C ARG A 69 -7.38 -2.49 12.62
N LYS A 70 -7.65 -1.19 12.58
CA LYS A 70 -8.97 -0.67 12.18
C LYS A 70 -9.14 -0.73 10.67
N VAL A 71 -8.10 -0.38 9.92
CA VAL A 71 -8.07 -0.53 8.45
C VAL A 71 -8.29 -1.99 8.05
N TRP A 72 -7.60 -2.93 8.69
CA TRP A 72 -7.78 -4.36 8.42
C TRP A 72 -9.23 -4.83 8.67
N ARG A 73 -9.85 -4.43 9.79
CA ARG A 73 -11.25 -4.76 10.06
C ARG A 73 -12.23 -4.15 9.06
N GLN A 74 -11.93 -2.95 8.56
CA GLN A 74 -12.76 -2.30 7.57
C GLN A 74 -12.67 -3.03 6.21
N LEU A 75 -11.46 -3.42 5.79
CA LEU A 75 -11.25 -4.22 4.60
C LEU A 75 -11.93 -5.60 4.69
N ASP A 76 -11.85 -6.25 5.85
CA ASP A 76 -12.53 -7.52 6.12
C ASP A 76 -14.06 -7.39 5.99
N ARG A 77 -14.64 -6.28 6.47
CA ARG A 77 -16.07 -5.97 6.32
C ARG A 77 -16.48 -5.68 4.87
N GLU A 78 -15.59 -5.10 4.09
CA GLU A 78 -15.79 -4.83 2.66
C GLU A 78 -15.56 -6.07 1.78
N GLY A 79 -15.17 -7.20 2.38
CA GLY A 79 -15.02 -8.48 1.70
C GLY A 79 -13.62 -8.78 1.16
N PHE A 80 -12.60 -8.01 1.59
CA PHE A 80 -11.21 -8.29 1.23
C PHE A 80 -10.61 -9.33 2.18
N ASP A 81 -10.39 -10.56 1.68
CA ASP A 81 -9.63 -11.59 2.42
C ASP A 81 -8.13 -11.29 2.41
N VAL A 82 -7.70 -10.47 3.37
CA VAL A 82 -6.30 -10.08 3.56
C VAL A 82 -5.84 -10.31 4.99
N ALA A 83 -4.69 -10.97 5.11
CA ALA A 83 -4.03 -11.12 6.40
C ALA A 83 -3.61 -9.75 6.96
N ARG A 84 -3.77 -9.56 8.28
CA ARG A 84 -3.34 -8.35 9.02
C ARG A 84 -1.87 -7.99 8.75
N CYS A 85 -0.99 -8.98 8.61
CA CYS A 85 0.43 -8.77 8.32
C CYS A 85 0.67 -8.14 6.93
N THR A 86 -0.21 -8.40 5.96
CA THR A 86 -0.18 -7.77 4.63
C THR A 86 -0.52 -6.30 4.75
N VAL A 87 -1.61 -5.96 5.45
CA VAL A 87 -2.02 -4.56 5.69
C VAL A 87 -0.91 -3.80 6.42
N ALA A 88 -0.35 -4.37 7.48
CA ALA A 88 0.75 -3.76 8.24
C ALA A 88 1.97 -3.45 7.36
N ARG A 89 2.38 -4.42 6.53
CA ARG A 89 3.51 -4.27 5.61
C ARG A 89 3.24 -3.21 4.55
N LEU A 90 2.04 -3.18 3.98
CA LEU A 90 1.67 -2.21 2.95
C LEU A 90 1.60 -0.79 3.53
N MET A 91 0.97 -0.60 4.69
CA MET A 91 0.95 0.71 5.38
C MET A 91 2.35 1.21 5.73
N LYS A 92 3.27 0.31 6.11
CA LYS A 92 4.68 0.66 6.34
C LYS A 92 5.38 1.11 5.05
N GLY A 93 5.12 0.43 3.93
CA GLY A 93 5.70 0.76 2.63
C GLY A 93 5.15 2.03 1.98
N MET A 94 3.96 2.49 2.39
CA MET A 94 3.31 3.70 1.86
C MET A 94 3.69 4.98 2.62
N ARG A 95 4.63 4.91 3.58
CA ARG A 95 5.05 6.05 4.44
C ARG A 95 3.90 6.68 5.23
N VAL A 96 2.81 5.94 5.43
CA VAL A 96 1.68 6.29 6.30
C VAL A 96 2.04 6.09 7.80
N SER A 97 3.20 5.49 8.08
CA SER A 97 3.52 4.93 9.38
C SER A 97 4.45 5.76 10.27
N ASP A 98 5.03 6.88 9.80
CA ASP A 98 6.06 7.57 10.60
C ASP A 98 5.52 8.64 11.56
N LEU A 99 4.26 9.09 11.48
CA LEU A 99 3.75 10.15 12.36
C LEU A 99 2.61 9.80 13.31
N LEU A 100 1.90 8.67 13.12
CA LEU A 100 0.68 8.43 13.91
C LEU A 100 0.88 7.60 15.20
N CYS A 101 2.10 7.16 15.50
CA CYS A 101 2.37 6.34 16.68
C CYS A 101 2.79 7.16 17.92
N MET A 102 2.94 8.48 17.82
CA MET A 102 3.51 9.30 18.90
C MET A 102 2.64 10.49 19.37
N ILE A 103 1.36 10.58 18.97
CA ILE A 103 0.47 11.61 19.51
C ILE A 103 -0.83 10.98 20.00
N ASP A 104 -0.87 10.72 21.31
CA ASP A 104 -2.07 10.60 22.14
C ASP A 104 -2.89 11.93 22.14
N PRO A 105 -4.00 12.09 22.89
CA PRO A 105 -5.37 11.70 22.64
C PRO A 105 -6.31 12.93 22.48
N VAL A 106 -5.91 13.97 21.73
CA VAL A 106 -6.52 15.34 21.82
C VAL A 106 -7.43 15.78 20.65
N HIS A 107 -7.95 14.89 19.79
CA HIS A 107 -9.01 15.28 18.84
C HIS A 107 -10.26 14.40 18.92
N ALA A 108 -10.59 13.97 20.14
CA ALA A 108 -11.96 13.68 20.53
C ALA A 108 -12.78 14.98 20.49
N SER A 109 -13.29 15.36 19.32
CA SER A 109 -14.57 16.07 19.14
C SER A 109 -14.62 16.61 17.71
N THR A 110 -15.38 15.95 16.83
CA THR A 110 -16.45 16.56 16.02
C THR A 110 -17.00 15.50 15.04
N LYS A 111 -18.10 14.87 15.47
CA LYS A 111 -19.28 14.49 14.66
C LYS A 111 -19.15 13.37 13.62
N GLY A 112 -19.70 12.21 13.99
CA GLY A 112 -20.93 11.66 13.41
C GLY A 112 -20.98 11.35 11.91
N SER A 113 -20.83 10.07 11.59
CA SER A 113 -21.86 9.31 10.86
C SER A 113 -21.88 7.91 11.49
N MET A 114 -22.89 7.55 12.29
CA MET A 114 -24.21 7.08 11.82
C MET A 114 -24.07 6.10 10.64
N HIS A 115 -23.82 4.85 10.99
CA HIS A 115 -24.55 3.72 10.41
C HIS A 115 -24.86 2.78 11.58
N ASP A 116 -25.93 3.16 12.30
CA ASP A 116 -26.64 2.29 13.26
C ASP A 116 -27.19 1.07 12.53
N ASP A 117 -26.90 -0.08 13.13
CA ASP A 117 -27.69 -1.30 13.30
C ASP A 117 -28.84 -1.59 12.31
N LEU A 118 -28.82 -2.81 11.75
CA LEU A 118 -29.78 -3.90 12.07
C LEU A 118 -29.90 -4.94 10.94
N GLN A 119 -29.99 -6.20 11.38
CA GLN A 119 -30.46 -7.43 10.70
C GLN A 119 -29.40 -8.25 9.93
N GLY A 120 -29.17 -9.53 10.23
CA GLY A 120 -29.87 -10.41 11.17
C GLY A 120 -29.20 -11.77 11.32
N THR A 121 -29.22 -12.28 12.54
CA THR A 121 -29.01 -13.68 12.89
C THR A 121 -30.27 -14.49 12.56
N SER A 122 -30.17 -15.49 11.69
CA SER A 122 -31.06 -16.68 11.55
C SER A 122 -30.66 -17.40 10.26
N GLY A 123 -30.52 -18.72 10.10
CA GLY A 123 -30.74 -19.94 10.86
C GLY A 123 -30.13 -21.07 9.98
N ARG A 124 -29.48 -22.08 10.55
CA ARG A 124 -30.01 -23.46 10.74
C ARG A 124 -30.71 -24.07 9.51
N THR A 125 -30.27 -25.30 9.20
CA THR A 125 -30.83 -26.39 8.36
C THR A 125 -30.76 -26.29 6.84
N SER A 126 -29.96 -27.19 6.24
CA SER A 126 -30.48 -28.39 5.57
C SER A 126 -29.50 -29.54 5.74
#